data_AF-A0A2H3DIM8-F1
#
_entry.id   AF-A0A2H3DIM8-F1
#
_cell.length_a   1.000
_cell.length_b   1.000
_cell.length_c   1.000
_cell.angle_alpha   90.00
_cell.angle_beta   90.00
_cell.angle_gamma   90.00
#
_symmetry.space_group_name_H-M   'P 1'
#
loop_
_entity.id
_entity.type
_entity.pdbx_description
1 polymer ?
#
loop_
_entity_poly.entity_id
_entity_poly.type
_entity_poly.pdbx_seq_one_letter_code
_entity_poly.pdbx_strand_id
1 'polypeptide(L)'
;NTLICCLIHIGVLDKACMCLDYVLALKIEDFLERRLQTQVLKLDLTKSIPHAWALIREQHIWDFFSRHCIIYYAHRLCRVGKQIVNVPSFVVRLDSQNHIDFALTSPYNGGREGRVKRKRAAAAARKEEGGDDEEDE
;
A
#
# COMPACT_ATOMS: atom_id res chain seq x y z
N ASN A 1 18.40 -19.90 20.91
CA ASN A 1 19.01 -19.16 19.78
C ASN A 1 18.09 -18.89 18.60
N THR A 2 17.03 -19.68 18.35
CA THR A 2 16.08 -19.42 17.25
C THR A 2 15.31 -18.10 17.39
N LEU A 3 14.89 -17.74 18.61
CA LEU A 3 14.17 -16.49 18.88
C LEU A 3 15.02 -15.24 18.58
N ILE A 4 16.29 -15.25 18.98
CA ILE A 4 17.22 -14.13 18.75
C ILE A 4 17.43 -13.93 17.24
N CYS A 5 17.59 -15.01 16.47
CA CYS A 5 17.67 -14.93 15.01
C CYS A 5 16.40 -14.37 14.36
N CYS A 6 15.21 -14.74 14.85
CA CYS A 6 13.94 -14.20 14.35
C CYS A 6 13.82 -12.69 14.63
N LEU A 7 14.16 -12.24 15.83
CA LEU A 7 14.11 -10.83 16.22
C LEU A 7 15.05 -9.95 15.39
N ILE A 8 16.22 -10.50 15.04
CA ILE A 8 17.20 -9.81 14.18
C ILE A 8 16.70 -9.73 12.74
N HIS A 9 16.11 -10.79 12.20
CA HIS A 9 15.55 -10.73 10.84
C HIS A 9 14.36 -9.78 10.70
N ILE A 10 13.58 -9.59 11.76
CA ILE A 10 12.52 -8.58 11.80
C ILE A 10 13.15 -7.17 11.96
N GLY A 11 14.34 -7.08 12.52
CA GLY A 11 15.05 -5.83 12.78
C GLY A 11 14.56 -5.10 14.03
N VAL A 12 14.01 -5.84 15.00
CA VAL A 12 13.70 -5.29 16.32
C VAL A 12 14.97 -5.17 17.17
N LEU A 13 15.94 -6.05 16.92
CA LEU A 13 17.22 -6.09 17.62
C LEU A 13 18.37 -5.93 16.63
N ASP A 14 19.43 -5.23 17.05
CA ASP A 14 20.67 -5.15 16.29
C ASP A 14 21.57 -6.37 16.52
N LYS A 15 22.40 -6.71 15.53
CA LYS A 15 23.26 -7.91 15.56
C LYS A 15 24.30 -7.88 16.68
N ALA A 16 24.66 -6.69 17.17
CA ALA A 16 25.60 -6.53 18.27
C ALA A 16 25.02 -6.94 19.64
N CYS A 17 23.69 -6.91 19.79
CA CYS A 17 23.01 -7.06 21.08
C CYS A 17 22.31 -8.43 21.22
N MET A 18 23.05 -9.52 21.02
CA MET A 18 22.54 -10.91 21.11
C MET A 18 22.32 -11.40 22.56
N CYS A 19 22.11 -10.50 23.52
CA CYS A 19 21.93 -10.83 24.93
C CYS A 19 20.44 -10.84 25.30
N LEU A 20 20.06 -11.75 26.21
CA LEU A 20 18.67 -11.93 26.64
C LEU A 20 18.07 -10.70 27.32
N ASP A 21 18.91 -9.88 27.98
CA ASP A 21 18.48 -8.69 28.70
C ASP A 21 17.83 -7.64 27.78
N TYR A 22 18.28 -7.54 26.53
CA TYR A 22 17.67 -6.63 25.56
C TYR A 22 16.30 -7.10 25.09
N VAL A 23 16.05 -8.41 25.06
CA VAL A 23 14.73 -8.96 24.71
C VAL A 23 13.69 -8.60 25.76
N LEU A 24 14.10 -8.52 27.03
CA LEU A 24 13.22 -8.12 28.14
C LEU A 24 12.92 -6.62 28.14
N ALA A 25 13.80 -5.80 27.55
CA ALA A 25 13.64 -4.34 27.47
C ALA A 25 12.84 -3.86 26.24
N LEU A 26 12.31 -4.78 25.42
CA LEU A 26 11.56 -4.43 24.21
C LEU A 26 10.31 -3.62 24.52
N LYS A 27 10.05 -2.60 23.69
CA LYS A 27 8.81 -1.82 23.75
C LYS A 27 7.88 -2.21 22.61
N ILE A 28 6.60 -1.87 22.78
CA ILE A 28 5.57 -2.11 21.75
C ILE A 28 5.83 -1.25 20.50
N GLU A 29 6.46 -0.10 20.69
CA GLU A 29 6.84 0.85 19.64
C GLU A 29 7.72 0.19 18.58
N ASP A 30 8.68 -0.64 19.00
CA ASP A 30 9.62 -1.31 18.08
C ASP A 30 8.90 -2.26 17.11
N PHE A 31 7.80 -2.88 17.55
CA PHE A 31 6.95 -3.72 16.70
C PHE A 31 6.02 -2.91 15.79
N LEU A 32 5.54 -1.75 16.26
CA LEU A 32 4.70 -0.86 15.46
C LEU A 32 5.47 -0.26 14.27
N GLU A 33 6.77 -0.01 14.44
CA GLU A 33 7.62 0.51 13.39
C GLU A 33 7.92 -0.50 12.26
N ARG A 34 7.75 -1.79 12.52
CA ARG A 34 8.02 -2.86 11.54
C ARG A 34 6.81 -3.30 10.72
N ARG A 35 5.66 -2.66 10.93
CA ARG A 35 4.44 -2.92 10.15
C ARG A 35 4.59 -2.36 8.75
N LEU A 36 4.03 -3.06 7.76
CA LEU A 36 4.03 -2.61 6.37
C LEU A 36 3.48 -1.19 6.22
N GLN A 37 2.47 -0.82 7.00
CA GLN A 37 1.89 0.51 7.02
C GLN A 37 2.88 1.63 7.37
N THR A 38 3.67 1.44 8.41
CA THR A 38 4.66 2.44 8.87
C THR A 38 5.91 2.42 8.00
N GLN A 39 6.28 1.26 7.47
CA GLN A 39 7.37 1.13 6.50
C GLN A 39 7.07 1.85 5.17
N VAL A 40 5.83 1.73 4.66
CA VAL A 40 5.39 2.44 3.44
C VAL A 40 5.37 3.95 3.65
N LEU A 41 5.06 4.42 4.87
CA LEU A 41 5.17 5.84 5.21
C LEU A 41 6.63 6.32 5.25
N LYS A 42 7.54 5.52 5.84
CA LYS A 42 8.98 5.84 5.89
C LYS A 42 9.65 5.88 4.52
N LEU A 43 9.08 5.17 3.53
CA LEU A 43 9.56 5.15 2.14
C LEU A 43 8.92 6.26 1.27
N ASP A 44 8.19 7.20 1.86
CA ASP A 44 7.53 8.33 1.19
C ASP A 44 6.58 7.95 0.02
N LEU A 45 6.14 6.70 -0.03
CA LEU A 45 5.16 6.22 -1.00
C LEU A 45 3.76 6.82 -0.77
N THR A 46 3.52 7.35 0.44
CA THR A 46 2.22 7.83 0.90
C THR A 46 2.32 9.10 1.72
N LYS A 47 1.29 9.96 1.63
CA LYS A 47 1.20 11.20 2.41
C LYS A 47 0.80 11.01 3.87
N SER A 48 0.11 9.92 4.23
CA SER A 48 -0.44 9.72 5.58
C SER A 48 -0.68 8.25 5.92
N ILE A 49 -0.76 7.96 7.22
CA ILE A 49 -1.02 6.62 7.77
C ILE A 49 -2.35 6.00 7.26
N PRO A 50 -3.47 6.75 7.19
CA PRO A 50 -4.71 6.23 6.61
C PRO A 50 -4.60 5.99 5.10
N HIS A 51 -3.84 6.82 4.39
CA HIS A 51 -3.62 6.63 2.96
C HIS A 51 -2.84 5.34 2.67
N ALA A 52 -1.79 5.05 3.44
CA ALA A 52 -1.06 3.77 3.35
C ALA A 52 -1.96 2.56 3.61
N TRP A 53 -2.86 2.66 4.59
CA TRP A 53 -3.83 1.59 4.88
C TRP A 53 -4.79 1.34 3.71
N ALA A 54 -5.31 2.40 3.09
CA ALA A 54 -6.20 2.30 1.94
C ALA A 54 -5.49 1.61 0.77
N LEU A 55 -4.26 2.02 0.45
CA LEU A 55 -3.48 1.41 -0.63
C LEU A 55 -3.24 -0.09 -0.42
N ILE A 56 -2.99 -0.55 0.81
CA ILE A 56 -2.72 -1.97 1.08
C ILE A 56 -4.03 -2.80 1.03
N ARG A 57 -5.16 -2.25 1.48
CA ARG A 57 -6.44 -2.97 1.60
C ARG A 57 -7.37 -2.91 0.39
N GLU A 58 -7.08 -2.16 -0.66
CA GLU A 58 -7.93 -2.01 -1.86
C GLU A 58 -8.10 -3.28 -2.75
N GLN A 59 -8.21 -4.46 -2.11
CA GLN A 59 -9.20 -5.48 -2.47
C GLN A 59 -10.48 -5.18 -1.67
N HIS A 60 -11.38 -4.33 -2.20
CA HIS A 60 -12.79 -4.11 -1.83
C HIS A 60 -13.26 -4.43 -0.39
N ILE A 61 -13.77 -3.39 0.31
CA ILE A 61 -14.62 -3.36 1.54
C ILE A 61 -13.91 -2.89 2.83
N TRP A 62 -14.19 -1.62 3.19
CA TRP A 62 -14.95 -1.31 4.40
C TRP A 62 -15.65 0.06 4.22
N ASP A 63 -16.81 0.06 3.57
CA ASP A 63 -17.71 1.20 3.64
C ASP A 63 -19.02 0.71 4.25
N PHE A 64 -19.16 0.93 5.56
CA PHE A 64 -20.40 0.66 6.29
C PHE A 64 -21.26 1.93 6.44
N PHE A 65 -20.85 3.09 5.90
CA PHE A 65 -21.62 4.33 6.12
C PHE A 65 -21.79 5.28 4.94
N SER A 66 -21.39 4.91 3.72
CA SER A 66 -21.80 5.68 2.55
C SER A 66 -22.28 4.81 1.40
N ARG A 67 -23.60 4.87 1.15
CA ARG A 67 -24.30 4.28 0.00
C ARG A 67 -23.88 4.89 -1.35
N HIS A 68 -22.78 5.62 -1.41
CA HIS A 68 -22.18 6.07 -2.66
C HIS A 68 -20.67 5.82 -2.71
N CYS A 69 -20.22 4.64 -2.31
CA CYS A 69 -18.89 4.14 -2.65
C CYS A 69 -19.02 2.99 -3.63
N ILE A 70 -19.29 3.35 -4.89
CA ILE A 70 -19.32 2.42 -6.01
C ILE A 70 -17.87 1.94 -6.26
N ILE A 71 -17.52 0.86 -5.56
CA ILE A 71 -16.56 -0.19 -5.94
C ILE A 71 -15.29 0.38 -6.59
N TYR A 72 -14.50 1.05 -5.75
CA TYR A 72 -13.17 1.53 -6.03
C TYR A 72 -12.28 0.35 -6.43
N TYR A 73 -11.87 0.33 -7.70
CA TYR A 73 -10.55 -0.12 -8.13
C TYR A 73 -10.07 -1.46 -7.55
N ALA A 74 -10.19 -2.56 -8.32
CA ALA A 74 -9.49 -3.82 -8.03
C ALA A 74 -7.98 -3.62 -8.20
N HIS A 75 -7.34 -2.99 -7.22
CA HIS A 75 -5.98 -2.48 -7.35
C HIS A 75 -5.11 -3.23 -6.36
N ARG A 76 -4.36 -4.15 -6.93
CA ARG A 76 -3.39 -4.94 -6.23
C ARG A 76 -2.12 -4.09 -6.12
N LEU A 77 -2.01 -3.30 -5.05
CA LEU A 77 -1.12 -2.13 -5.04
C LEU A 77 0.27 -2.41 -4.47
N CYS A 78 0.38 -3.07 -3.32
CA CYS A 78 1.67 -3.21 -2.64
C CYS A 78 2.28 -4.60 -2.82
N ARG A 79 3.56 -4.61 -3.18
CA ARG A 79 4.38 -5.82 -3.26
C ARG A 79 5.46 -5.80 -2.21
N VAL A 80 5.76 -6.97 -1.68
CA VAL A 80 6.95 -7.24 -0.91
C VAL A 80 7.75 -8.26 -1.73
N GLY A 81 8.75 -7.77 -2.45
CA GLY A 81 9.47 -8.56 -3.45
C GLY A 81 8.54 -9.00 -4.59
N LYS A 82 8.38 -10.32 -4.75
CA LYS A 82 7.54 -10.88 -5.81
C LYS A 82 6.06 -11.00 -5.39
N GLN A 83 5.80 -11.10 -4.09
CA GLN A 83 4.47 -11.36 -3.55
C GLN A 83 3.68 -10.07 -3.38
N ILE A 84 2.37 -10.17 -3.58
CA ILE A 84 1.45 -9.09 -3.27
C ILE A 84 0.90 -9.34 -1.87
N VAL A 85 0.99 -8.33 -1.02
CA VAL A 85 0.53 -8.36 0.37
C VAL A 85 -0.67 -7.43 0.53
N ASN A 86 -1.75 -7.95 1.11
CA ASN A 86 -3.02 -7.25 1.34
C ASN A 86 -3.31 -6.99 2.83
N VAL A 87 -2.35 -7.29 3.71
CA VAL A 87 -2.50 -7.15 5.17
C VAL A 87 -1.61 -6.00 5.68
N PRO A 88 -2.18 -4.90 6.19
CA PRO A 88 -1.40 -3.78 6.73
C PRO A 88 -0.58 -4.14 7.98
N SER A 89 -1.03 -5.15 8.72
CA SER A 89 -0.34 -5.69 9.91
C SER A 89 0.82 -6.62 9.57
N PHE A 90 1.17 -6.80 8.30
CA PHE A 90 2.31 -7.61 7.91
C PHE A 90 3.62 -7.03 8.48
N VAL A 91 4.39 -7.87 9.14
CA VAL A 91 5.70 -7.50 9.71
C VAL A 91 6.77 -7.67 8.64
N VAL A 92 7.37 -6.56 8.24
CA VAL A 92 8.39 -6.54 7.18
C VAL A 92 9.74 -6.96 7.76
N ARG A 93 10.40 -7.91 7.09
CA ARG A 93 11.77 -8.34 7.40
C ARG A 93 12.78 -7.37 6.80
N LEU A 94 13.97 -7.24 7.41
CA LEU A 94 15.05 -6.38 6.92
C LEU A 94 15.41 -6.64 5.46
N ASP A 95 15.55 -7.90 5.05
CA ASP A 95 15.91 -8.27 3.67
C ASP A 95 14.85 -7.85 2.64
N SER A 96 13.60 -7.73 3.07
CA SER A 96 12.46 -7.40 2.22
C SER A 96 12.13 -5.91 2.20
N GLN A 97 12.80 -5.11 3.02
CA GLN A 97 12.52 -3.68 3.19
C GLN A 97 12.76 -2.89 1.90
N ASN A 98 13.82 -3.22 1.15
CA ASN A 98 14.17 -2.56 -0.11
C ASN A 98 13.28 -2.96 -1.30
N HIS A 99 12.43 -3.98 -1.12
CA HIS A 99 11.60 -4.53 -2.19
C HIS A 99 10.12 -4.18 -2.00
N ILE A 100 9.85 -3.07 -1.33
CA ILE A 100 8.50 -2.54 -1.09
C ILE A 100 8.21 -1.54 -2.19
N ASP A 101 7.43 -1.98 -3.19
CA ASP A 101 7.08 -1.16 -4.34
C ASP A 101 5.62 -1.37 -4.75
N PHE A 102 5.14 -0.45 -5.58
CA PHE A 102 3.86 -0.64 -6.26
C PHE A 102 3.92 -1.83 -7.23
N ALA A 103 2.82 -2.56 -7.33
CA ALA A 103 2.74 -3.66 -8.27
C ALA A 103 2.89 -3.20 -9.71
N LEU A 104 3.60 -3.98 -10.52
CA LEU A 104 3.77 -3.72 -11.95
C LEU A 104 2.42 -3.72 -12.69
N THR A 105 1.42 -4.44 -12.16
CA THR A 105 0.06 -4.45 -12.68
C THR A 105 -0.77 -3.25 -12.24
N SER A 106 -0.26 -2.44 -11.31
CA SER A 106 -0.97 -1.29 -10.75
C SER A 106 -0.78 -0.05 -11.64
N PRO A 107 -1.81 0.80 -11.81
CA PRO A 107 -1.69 2.03 -12.59
C PRO A 107 -0.70 3.05 -12.02
N TYR A 108 -0.29 2.95 -10.75
CA TYR A 108 0.78 3.79 -10.21
C TYR A 108 2.18 3.44 -10.74
N ASN A 109 2.35 2.24 -11.32
CA ASN A 109 3.62 1.75 -11.84
C ASN A 109 3.54 1.44 -13.35
N GLY A 110 2.74 2.21 -14.10
CA GLY A 110 2.59 2.05 -15.55
C GLY A 110 1.60 0.96 -15.99
N GLY A 111 0.84 0.37 -15.07
CA GLY A 111 -0.24 -0.57 -15.39
C GLY A 111 -1.45 0.10 -16.05
N ARG A 112 -2.37 -0.73 -16.58
CA ARG A 112 -3.60 -0.26 -17.21
C ARG A 112 -4.41 0.62 -16.26
N GLU A 113 -4.80 1.79 -16.73
CA GLU A 113 -5.63 2.71 -15.95
C GLU A 113 -6.94 2.06 -15.50
N GLY A 114 -7.35 2.38 -14.28
CA GLY A 114 -8.52 1.77 -13.66
C GLY A 114 -9.83 2.11 -14.39
N ARG A 115 -10.86 1.28 -14.17
CA ARG A 115 -12.15 1.35 -14.89
C ARG A 115 -12.80 2.73 -14.85
N VAL A 116 -12.82 3.41 -13.70
CA VAL A 116 -13.49 4.71 -13.56
C VAL A 116 -12.73 5.81 -14.31
N LYS A 117 -11.40 5.86 -14.21
CA LYS A 117 -10.59 6.79 -15.00
C LYS A 117 -10.80 6.57 -16.51
N ARG A 118 -10.83 5.31 -16.95
CA ARG A 118 -11.18 4.95 -18.34
C ARG A 118 -12.61 5.33 -18.73
N LYS A 119 -13.60 5.11 -17.85
CA LYS A 119 -15.00 5.49 -18.11
C LYS A 119 -15.18 7.01 -18.18
N ARG A 120 -14.49 7.75 -17.31
CA ARG A 120 -14.48 9.22 -17.32
C ARG A 120 -13.77 9.75 -18.56
N ALA A 121 -12.63 9.19 -18.94
CA ALA A 121 -11.93 9.54 -20.17
C ALA A 121 -12.79 9.28 -21.41
N ALA A 122 -13.47 8.12 -21.48
CA ALA A 122 -14.41 7.84 -22.57
C ALA A 122 -15.63 8.77 -22.59
N ALA A 123 -16.12 9.19 -21.42
CA ALA A 123 -17.21 10.16 -21.33
C ALA A 123 -16.75 11.59 -21.70
N ALA A 124 -15.49 11.95 -21.42
CA ALA A 124 -14.90 13.23 -21.82
C ALA A 124 -14.67 13.28 -23.34
N ALA A 125 -14.09 12.22 -23.92
CA ALA A 125 -13.90 12.12 -25.37
C ALA A 125 -15.24 12.21 -26.14
N ARG A 126 -16.30 11.57 -25.64
CA ARG A 126 -17.65 11.71 -26.22
C ARG A 126 -18.24 13.11 -26.11
N LYS A 127 -17.81 13.92 -25.14
CA LYS A 127 -18.25 15.32 -25.04
C LYS A 127 -17.47 16.23 -25.98
N GLU A 128 -16.19 15.94 -26.20
CA GLU A 128 -15.35 16.68 -27.15
C GLU A 128 -15.74 16.39 -28.61
N GLU A 129 -16.15 15.16 -28.95
CA GLU A 129 -16.63 14.81 -30.30
C GLU A 129 -18.05 15.32 -30.64
N GLY A 130 -18.80 15.84 -29.65
CA GLY A 130 -20.20 16.27 -29.82
C GLY A 130 -20.41 17.78 -29.72
N GLY A 131 -19.35 18.58 -29.88
CA GLY A 131 -19.38 20.04 -29.80
C GLY A 131 -19.01 20.70 -31.11
N ASP A 132 -19.86 20.54 -32.12
CA ASP A 132 -19.97 21.45 -33.27
C ASP A 132 -21.35 21.21 -33.91
N ASP A 133 -22.36 21.91 -33.40
CA ASP A 133 -23.67 22.20 -34.04
C ASP A 133 -24.55 22.88 -32.97
N GLU A 134 -24.27 24.14 -32.67
CA GLU A 134 -25.23 25.15 -32.17
C GLU A 134 -24.53 26.53 -32.07
N GLU A 135 -23.88 26.95 -33.17
CA GLU A 135 -23.82 28.37 -33.55
C GLU A 135 -24.69 28.49 -34.80
N ASP A 136 -25.94 28.95 -34.65
CA ASP A 136 -26.71 29.77 -35.62
C ASP A 136 -28.23 29.71 -35.31
N GLU A 137 -28.70 30.79 -34.65
CA GLU A 137 -30.04 31.44 -34.63
C GLU A 137 -30.53 31.90 -33.25
#